data_AF-B1FZM4-F1
#
_entry.id   AF-B1FZM4-F1
#
_cell.length_a   1.000
_cell.length_b   1.000
_cell.length_c   1.000
_cell.angle_alpha   90.00
_cell.angle_beta   90.00
_cell.angle_gamma   90.00
#
_symmetry.space_group_name_H-M   'P 1'
#
loop_
_entity.id
_entity.type
_entity.pdbx_description
1 polymer ?
#
loop_
_entity_poly.entity_id
_entity_poly.type
_entity_poly.pdbx_seq_one_letter_code
_entity_poly.pdbx_strand_id
1 'polypeptide(L)'
;MKRVVVSALLATCLAQAATQAAAQTVSNQCFAIGDIAGQVASWRAHKKTKAQALDQAAKYYRDDADRQTFAAIIEKIYAPNAPRMTPDQASMAFTSDCVKARTQQTSAR
;
A
#
# COMPACT_ATOMS: atom_id res chain seq x y z
N MET A 1 6.29 -30.92 -57.91
CA MET A 1 6.16 -29.57 -57.33
C MET A 1 6.50 -29.66 -55.85
N LYS A 2 7.59 -29.02 -55.40
CA LYS A 2 8.12 -29.11 -54.02
C LYS A 2 7.89 -27.75 -53.35
N ARG A 3 6.95 -27.67 -52.41
CA ARG A 3 6.60 -26.41 -51.73
C ARG A 3 7.69 -26.08 -50.71
N VAL A 4 8.37 -24.96 -50.94
CA VAL A 4 9.37 -24.37 -50.06
C VAL A 4 8.65 -23.68 -48.90
N VAL A 5 9.10 -23.99 -47.69
CA VAL A 5 8.71 -23.36 -46.43
C VAL A 5 9.28 -21.95 -46.39
N VAL A 6 8.45 -20.95 -46.09
CA VAL A 6 8.93 -19.65 -45.63
C VAL A 6 8.23 -19.34 -44.31
N SER A 7 8.96 -19.64 -43.23
CA SER A 7 8.69 -19.17 -41.89
C SER A 7 8.93 -17.67 -41.84
N ALA A 8 7.86 -16.87 -41.94
CA ALA A 8 7.91 -15.43 -41.70
C ALA A 8 7.67 -15.16 -40.21
N LEU A 9 8.76 -14.78 -39.56
CA LEU A 9 8.89 -14.20 -38.23
C LEU A 9 7.76 -13.20 -37.89
N LEU A 10 6.87 -13.59 -36.99
CA LEU A 10 6.06 -12.65 -36.20
C LEU A 10 6.72 -12.46 -34.83
N ALA A 11 7.93 -11.91 -34.86
CA ALA A 11 8.64 -11.42 -33.68
C ALA A 11 8.88 -9.92 -33.88
N THR A 12 7.84 -9.12 -33.67
CA THR A 12 7.89 -7.65 -33.47
C THR A 12 6.45 -7.12 -33.35
N CYS A 13 5.73 -7.57 -32.33
CA CYS A 13 4.60 -6.79 -31.85
C CYS A 13 4.91 -6.40 -30.41
N LEU A 14 5.40 -5.16 -30.28
CA LEU A 14 5.33 -4.34 -29.08
C LEU A 14 6.04 -5.01 -27.89
N ALA A 15 7.34 -4.75 -27.72
CA ALA A 15 7.78 -3.81 -26.69
C ALA A 15 6.68 -2.80 -26.27
N GLN A 16 5.58 -3.32 -25.71
CA GLN A 16 4.72 -2.58 -24.84
C GLN A 16 5.69 -2.14 -23.76
N ALA A 17 5.96 -0.83 -23.75
CA ALA A 17 6.57 -0.20 -22.61
C ALA A 17 5.71 -0.64 -21.42
N ALA A 18 6.16 -1.71 -20.76
CA ALA A 18 6.02 -1.82 -19.34
C ALA A 18 6.73 -0.55 -18.86
N THR A 19 5.98 0.56 -18.85
CA THR A 19 6.03 1.46 -17.71
C THR A 19 6.15 0.51 -16.56
N GLN A 20 7.37 0.43 -16.04
CA GLN A 20 7.63 -0.32 -14.84
C GLN A 20 6.50 0.13 -13.94
N ALA A 21 5.56 -0.77 -13.66
CA ALA A 21 4.77 -0.67 -12.46
C ALA A 21 5.83 -0.86 -11.39
N ALA A 22 6.67 0.17 -11.21
CA ALA A 22 7.65 0.29 -10.17
C ALA A 22 6.81 -0.01 -8.96
N ALA A 23 7.09 -1.14 -8.31
CA ALA A 23 6.30 -1.64 -7.20
C ALA A 23 5.98 -0.43 -6.33
N GLN A 24 4.76 0.10 -6.47
CA GLN A 24 4.47 1.40 -5.92
C GLN A 24 4.41 1.10 -4.44
N THR A 25 5.44 1.55 -3.73
CA THR A 25 5.57 1.32 -2.30
C THR A 25 4.25 1.69 -1.64
N VAL A 26 3.86 0.95 -0.61
CA VAL A 26 2.61 1.22 0.12
C VAL A 26 2.51 2.70 0.50
N SER A 27 3.62 3.28 0.94
CA SER A 27 3.79 4.71 1.24
C SER A 27 3.31 5.65 0.12
N ASN A 28 3.38 5.20 -1.13
CA ASN A 28 3.00 5.95 -2.32
C ASN A 28 1.54 5.75 -2.77
N GLN A 29 0.75 4.89 -2.12
CA GLN A 29 -0.66 4.69 -2.47
C GLN A 29 -1.59 4.95 -1.29
N CYS A 30 -2.43 5.99 -1.37
CA CYS A 30 -3.37 6.31 -0.29
C CYS A 30 -4.39 5.20 -0.01
N PHE A 31 -4.79 4.44 -1.03
CA PHE A 31 -5.66 3.29 -0.86
C PHE A 31 -4.98 2.17 -0.05
N ALA A 32 -3.72 1.85 -0.34
CA ALA A 32 -2.94 0.87 0.42
C ALA A 32 -2.77 1.30 1.89
N ILE A 33 -2.54 2.59 2.14
CA ILE A 33 -2.51 3.16 3.50
C ILE A 33 -3.85 2.93 4.22
N GLY A 34 -4.97 3.09 3.51
CA GLY A 34 -6.30 2.77 4.02
C GLY A 34 -6.47 1.30 4.40
N ASP A 35 -6.16 0.38 3.49
CA ASP A 35 -6.28 -1.06 3.73
C ASP A 35 -5.48 -1.51 4.96
N ILE A 36 -4.29 -0.94 5.14
CA ILE A 36 -3.43 -1.20 6.29
C ILE A 36 -4.05 -0.66 7.57
N ALA A 37 -4.58 0.56 7.55
CA ALA A 37 -5.29 1.11 8.69
C ALA A 37 -6.48 0.23 9.09
N GLY A 38 -7.24 -0.28 8.11
CA GLY A 38 -8.31 -1.25 8.36
C GLY A 38 -7.80 -2.54 9.00
N GLN A 39 -6.72 -3.10 8.48
CA GLN A 39 -6.08 -4.30 9.03
C GLN A 39 -5.61 -4.09 10.49
N VAL A 40 -4.93 -2.98 10.76
CA VAL A 40 -4.40 -2.64 12.08
C VAL A 40 -5.53 -2.34 13.08
N ALA A 41 -6.61 -1.70 12.63
CA ALA A 41 -7.81 -1.49 13.45
C ALA A 41 -8.49 -2.83 13.80
N SER A 42 -8.56 -3.75 12.84
CA SER A 42 -9.03 -5.13 13.09
C SER A 42 -8.15 -5.83 14.14
N TRP A 43 -6.83 -5.71 14.05
CA TRP A 43 -5.92 -6.25 15.08
C TRP A 43 -6.22 -5.71 16.48
N ARG A 44 -6.42 -4.39 16.61
CA ARG A 44 -6.77 -3.76 17.90
C ARG A 44 -8.12 -4.27 18.41
N ALA A 45 -9.12 -4.40 17.53
CA ALA A 45 -10.43 -4.96 17.88
C ALA A 45 -10.33 -6.41 18.37
N HIS A 46 -9.41 -7.19 17.80
CA HIS A 46 -9.07 -8.55 18.22
C HIS A 46 -8.00 -8.61 19.32
N LYS A 47 -7.83 -7.54 20.09
CA LYS A 47 -6.99 -7.46 21.31
C LYS A 47 -5.50 -7.71 21.09
N LYS A 48 -4.98 -7.62 19.86
CA LYS A 48 -3.53 -7.56 19.66
C LYS A 48 -3.00 -6.30 20.34
N THR A 49 -1.85 -6.40 20.99
CA THR A 49 -1.19 -5.24 21.59
C THR A 49 -0.43 -4.44 20.54
N LYS A 50 -0.11 -3.18 20.85
CA LYS A 50 0.73 -2.34 19.99
C LYS A 50 2.06 -3.04 19.64
N ALA A 51 2.72 -3.65 20.63
CA ALA A 51 3.96 -4.38 20.43
C ALA A 51 3.79 -5.58 19.48
N GLN A 52 2.70 -6.35 19.64
CA GLN A 52 2.38 -7.47 18.74
C GLN A 52 2.08 -6.98 17.31
N ALA A 53 1.43 -5.83 17.14
CA ALA A 53 1.17 -5.24 15.83
C ALA A 53 2.48 -4.80 15.14
N LEU A 54 3.40 -4.18 15.89
CA LEU A 54 4.73 -3.78 15.38
C LEU A 54 5.57 -4.99 14.97
N ASP A 55 5.62 -6.03 15.81
CA ASP A 55 6.32 -7.29 15.51
C ASP A 55 5.72 -7.98 14.27
N GLN A 56 4.38 -8.01 14.16
CA GLN A 56 3.71 -8.54 12.97
C GLN A 56 4.08 -7.75 11.72
N ALA A 57 4.03 -6.41 11.76
CA ALA A 57 4.39 -5.58 10.61
C ALA A 57 5.86 -5.81 10.18
N ALA A 58 6.78 -5.90 11.13
CA ALA A 58 8.20 -6.14 10.86
C ALA A 58 8.48 -7.48 10.16
N LYS A 59 7.62 -8.49 10.34
CA LYS A 59 7.76 -9.80 9.69
C LYS A 59 7.42 -9.78 8.20
N TYR A 60 6.43 -8.99 7.79
CA TYR A 60 5.87 -9.04 6.44
C TYR A 60 6.34 -7.89 5.53
N TYR A 61 6.73 -6.74 6.10
CA TYR A 61 7.16 -5.58 5.33
C TYR A 61 8.67 -5.38 5.47
N ARG A 62 9.39 -5.48 4.35
CA ARG A 62 10.86 -5.43 4.31
C ARG A 62 11.43 -4.09 3.85
N ASP A 63 10.67 -3.34 3.05
CA ASP A 63 11.05 -2.01 2.61
C ASP A 63 10.96 -1.00 3.77
N ASP A 64 11.95 -0.12 3.89
CA ASP A 64 12.05 0.84 4.99
C ASP A 64 10.90 1.86 5.01
N ALA A 65 10.52 2.37 3.84
CA ALA A 65 9.45 3.36 3.74
C ALA A 65 8.10 2.74 4.11
N ASP A 66 7.87 1.49 3.71
CA ASP A 66 6.65 0.77 4.04
C ASP A 66 6.61 0.36 5.52
N ARG A 67 7.75 -0.04 6.11
CA ARG A 67 7.88 -0.29 7.55
C ARG A 67 7.57 0.96 8.37
N GLN A 68 8.12 2.10 7.99
CA GLN A 68 7.86 3.38 8.66
C GLN A 68 6.39 3.77 8.55
N THR A 69 5.79 3.59 7.37
CA THR A 69 4.36 3.85 7.13
C THR A 69 3.48 3.00 8.05
N PHE A 70 3.75 1.69 8.11
CA PHE A 70 3.05 0.78 9.02
C PHE A 70 3.19 1.16 10.48
N ALA A 71 4.42 1.45 10.93
CA ALA A 71 4.69 1.87 12.29
C ALA A 71 3.91 3.13 12.64
N ALA A 72 3.90 4.14 11.77
CA ALA A 72 3.14 5.38 11.98
C ALA A 72 1.62 5.14 12.09
N ILE A 73 1.07 4.25 11.26
CA ILE A 73 -0.36 3.87 11.34
C ILE A 73 -0.65 3.15 12.65
N ILE A 74 0.20 2.21 13.07
CA ILE A 74 0.08 1.50 14.35
C ILE A 74 0.12 2.48 15.52
N GLU A 75 1.10 3.40 15.53
CA GLU A 75 1.20 4.45 16.54
C GLU A 75 -0.09 5.26 16.66
N LYS A 76 -0.64 5.73 15.52
CA LYS A 76 -1.88 6.52 15.49
C LYS A 76 -3.09 5.72 15.97
N ILE A 77 -3.25 4.46 15.56
CA ILE A 77 -4.39 3.61 15.95
C ILE A 77 -4.33 3.17 17.41
N TYR A 78 -3.14 2.96 17.96
CA TYR A 78 -2.94 2.49 19.33
C TYR A 78 -2.69 3.60 20.36
N ALA A 79 -2.67 4.88 19.95
CA ALA A 79 -2.47 5.98 20.88
C ALA A 79 -3.51 5.94 22.03
N PRO A 80 -3.14 6.29 23.28
CA PRO A 80 -4.00 6.12 24.46
C PRO A 80 -5.40 6.72 24.33
N ASN A 81 -5.53 7.84 23.63
CA ASN A 81 -6.78 8.56 23.42
C ASN A 81 -7.32 8.44 21.98
N ALA A 82 -6.77 7.53 21.17
CA ALA A 82 -7.25 7.32 19.81
C ALA A 82 -8.65 6.70 19.83
N PRO A 83 -9.61 7.24 19.04
CA PRO A 83 -10.94 6.66 18.93
C PRO A 83 -10.84 5.20 18.49
N ARG A 84 -11.73 4.36 19.03
CA ARG A 84 -11.86 2.98 18.52
C ARG A 84 -12.70 3.02 17.24
N MET A 85 -12.03 2.77 16.13
CA MET A 85 -12.63 2.70 14.81
C MET A 85 -12.87 1.25 14.40
N THR A 86 -13.93 1.00 13.62
CA THR A 86 -14.04 -0.24 12.84
C THR A 86 -12.95 -0.27 11.74
N PRO A 87 -12.65 -1.45 11.17
CA PRO A 87 -11.73 -1.55 10.03
C PRO A 87 -12.08 -0.58 8.89
N ASP A 88 -13.36 -0.49 8.50
CA ASP A 88 -13.80 0.39 7.42
C ASP A 88 -13.64 1.87 7.78
N GLN A 89 -13.98 2.25 9.01
CA GLN A 89 -13.78 3.63 9.49
C GLN A 89 -12.30 4.02 9.47
N ALA A 90 -11.42 3.12 9.91
CA ALA A 90 -9.98 3.37 9.87
C ALA A 90 -9.48 3.49 8.43
N SER A 91 -9.90 2.58 7.54
CA SER A 91 -9.50 2.63 6.12
C SER A 91 -9.92 3.93 5.45
N MET A 92 -11.17 4.35 5.63
CA MET A 92 -11.67 5.60 5.07
C MET A 92 -10.97 6.84 5.65
N ALA A 93 -10.80 6.89 6.97
CA ALA A 93 -10.18 8.04 7.63
C ALA A 93 -8.73 8.25 7.18
N PHE A 94 -7.92 7.18 7.16
CA PHE A 94 -6.52 7.26 6.76
C PHE A 94 -6.36 7.50 5.25
N THR A 95 -7.22 6.92 4.41
CA THR A 95 -7.24 7.23 2.97
C THR A 95 -7.54 8.71 2.74
N SER A 96 -8.57 9.25 3.41
CA SER A 96 -8.96 10.66 3.30
C SER A 96 -7.84 11.59 3.75
N ASP A 97 -7.20 11.30 4.89
CA ASP A 97 -6.07 12.07 5.40
C ASP A 97 -4.90 12.08 4.41
N CYS A 98 -4.55 10.93 3.83
CA CYS A 98 -3.49 10.82 2.83
C CYS A 98 -3.81 11.64 1.56
N VAL A 99 -5.03 11.53 1.03
CA VAL A 99 -5.46 12.30 -0.14
C VAL A 99 -5.37 13.80 0.13
N LYS A 100 -5.89 14.26 1.27
CA LYS A 100 -5.83 15.68 1.68
C LYS A 100 -4.39 16.17 1.79
N ALA A 101 -3.52 15.42 2.45
CA ALA A 101 -2.11 15.78 2.60
C ALA A 101 -1.42 15.94 1.25
N ARG A 102 -1.70 15.05 0.28
CA ARG A 102 -1.14 15.14 -1.07
C ARG A 102 -1.70 16.30 -1.87
N THR A 103 -2.99 16.58 -1.79
CA THR A 103 -3.58 17.75 -2.46
C THR A 103 -2.95 19.03 -1.93
N GLN A 104 -2.77 19.15 -0.61
CA GLN A 104 -2.11 20.31 0.00
C GLN A 104 -0.64 20.45 -0.43
N GLN A 105 0.10 19.35 -0.49
CA GLN A 105 1.49 19.34 -0.99
C GLN A 105 1.59 19.78 -2.45
N THR A 106 0.65 19.36 -3.30
CA THR A 106 0.60 19.78 -4.70
C THR A 106 0.20 21.25 -4.84
N SER A 107 -0.70 21.77 -4.00
CA SER A 107 -1.12 23.18 -4.04
C SER A 107 -0.10 24.15 -3.44
N ALA A 108 0.81 23.67 -2.59
CA ALA A 108 1.87 24.47 -1.98
C ALA A 108 3.16 24.52 -2.84
N ARG A 109 3.17 23.84 -4.00
CA ARG A 109 4.30 23.71 -4.92
C ARG A 109 4.02 24.45 -6.21
#